data_AF-A0A6P2DHZ9-F1
#
_entry.id   AF-A0A6P2DHZ9-F1
#
_cell.length_a   1.000
_cell.length_b   1.000
_cell.length_c   1.000
_cell.angle_alpha   90.00
_cell.angle_beta   90.00
_cell.angle_gamma   90.00
#
_symmetry.space_group_name_H-M   'P 1'
#
loop_
_entity.id
_entity.type
_entity.pdbx_description
1 polymer ?
#
loop_
_entity_poly.entity_id
_entity_poly.type
_entity_poly.pdbx_seq_one_letter_code
_entity_poly.pdbx_strand_id
1 'polypeptide(L)'
;MPLPKNAQNDKARIDARRAKVATLYLAGKSQQAIACEVGVSQMTVSKDLARLRAAWRESALRDFDAMRGEELARLELIERTAWQAWKNSCRDAETSQVETELRNPGGKASNRNPKVRCSIPVRVTRTRSSRKESGDARFLQQVLQCVELRLKMIDALDPVLVPVPLNNPIINWDEMVGKEIPDTDVEPHKDVAPRRRTIG
;
A
#
# COMPACT_ATOMS: atom_id res chain seq x y z
N MET A 1 -37.66 -9.91 -11.54
CA MET A 1 -38.61 -10.89 -10.95
C MET A 1 -38.50 -10.83 -9.43
N PRO A 2 -39.56 -10.46 -8.69
CA PRO A 2 -39.58 -10.55 -7.23
C PRO A 2 -39.84 -11.99 -6.78
N LEU A 3 -39.07 -12.48 -5.81
CA LEU A 3 -39.18 -13.84 -5.25
C LEU A 3 -40.48 -14.02 -4.42
N PRO A 4 -41.02 -15.25 -4.29
CA PRO A 4 -42.27 -15.51 -3.56
C PRO A 4 -42.18 -15.16 -2.07
N LYS A 5 -43.20 -14.48 -1.55
CA LYS A 5 -43.26 -13.87 -0.20
C LYS A 5 -42.93 -14.81 0.99
N ASN A 6 -43.14 -16.12 0.86
CA ASN A 6 -42.82 -17.09 1.93
C ASN A 6 -41.32 -17.30 2.13
N ALA A 7 -40.51 -17.27 1.06
CA ALA A 7 -39.07 -17.48 1.15
C ALA A 7 -38.36 -16.35 1.93
N GLN A 8 -38.90 -15.13 1.85
CA GLN A 8 -38.41 -13.97 2.58
C GLN A 8 -38.60 -14.14 4.09
N ASN A 9 -39.78 -14.62 4.51
CA ASN A 9 -40.10 -14.90 5.91
C ASN A 9 -39.21 -16.02 6.47
N ASP A 10 -38.94 -17.06 5.67
CA ASP A 10 -38.05 -18.16 6.09
C ASP A 10 -36.61 -17.70 6.28
N LYS A 11 -36.10 -16.83 5.40
CA LYS A 11 -34.77 -16.24 5.54
C LYS A 11 -34.65 -15.40 6.81
N ALA A 12 -35.62 -14.53 7.07
CA ALA A 12 -35.66 -13.71 8.29
C ALA A 12 -35.71 -14.56 9.57
N ARG A 13 -36.47 -15.66 9.57
CA ARG A 13 -36.52 -16.61 10.70
C ARG A 13 -35.18 -17.30 10.93
N ILE A 14 -34.50 -17.70 9.85
CA ILE A 14 -33.17 -18.31 9.92
C ILE A 14 -32.14 -17.32 10.47
N ASP A 15 -32.18 -16.07 10.03
CA ASP A 15 -31.23 -15.05 10.48
C ASP A 15 -31.47 -14.67 11.95
N ALA A 16 -32.73 -14.55 12.38
CA ALA A 16 -33.09 -14.38 13.79
C ALA A 16 -32.60 -15.55 14.66
N ARG A 17 -32.74 -16.78 14.17
CA ARG A 17 -32.21 -17.97 14.84
C ARG A 17 -30.69 -17.89 14.99
N ARG A 18 -29.97 -17.53 13.92
CA ARG A 18 -28.50 -17.38 13.95
C ARG A 18 -28.05 -16.32 14.93
N ALA A 19 -28.75 -15.19 15.03
CA ALA A 19 -28.44 -14.16 16.02
C ALA A 19 -28.55 -14.70 17.46
N LYS A 20 -29.60 -15.47 17.76
CA LYS A 20 -29.76 -16.14 19.07
C LYS A 20 -28.66 -17.18 19.32
N VAL A 21 -28.35 -18.02 18.32
CA VAL A 21 -27.26 -19.02 18.39
C VAL A 21 -25.91 -18.34 18.63
N ALA A 22 -25.61 -17.25 17.94
CA ALA A 22 -24.38 -16.48 18.11
C ALA A 22 -24.22 -15.96 19.54
N THR A 23 -25.29 -15.36 20.09
CA THR A 23 -25.30 -14.81 21.45
C THR A 23 -25.02 -15.89 22.49
N LEU A 24 -25.68 -17.05 22.38
CA LEU A 24 -25.51 -18.17 23.31
C LEU A 24 -24.13 -18.83 23.17
N TYR A 25 -23.60 -18.90 21.95
CA TYR A 25 -22.25 -19.43 21.70
C TYR A 25 -21.16 -18.53 22.27
N LEU A 26 -21.29 -17.21 22.12
CA LEU A 26 -20.37 -16.23 22.72
C LEU A 26 -20.42 -16.23 24.26
N ALA A 27 -21.58 -16.55 24.83
CA ALA A 27 -21.73 -16.78 26.28
C ALA A 27 -21.11 -18.11 26.76
N GLY A 28 -20.49 -18.90 25.88
CA GLY A 28 -19.77 -20.12 26.23
C GLY A 28 -20.64 -21.39 26.34
N LYS A 29 -21.92 -21.35 25.94
CA LYS A 29 -22.78 -22.54 25.97
C LYS A 29 -22.35 -23.58 24.93
N SER A 30 -22.52 -24.85 25.27
CA SER A 30 -22.24 -25.96 24.34
C SER A 30 -23.30 -26.02 23.23
N GLN A 31 -22.94 -26.58 22.06
CA GLN A 31 -23.87 -26.68 20.93
C GLN A 31 -25.14 -27.47 21.26
N GLN A 32 -25.03 -28.47 22.14
CA GLN A 32 -26.18 -29.26 22.61
C GLN A 32 -27.11 -28.42 23.49
N ALA A 33 -26.57 -27.64 24.43
CA ALA A 33 -27.37 -26.74 25.27
C ALA A 33 -28.07 -25.66 24.42
N ILE A 34 -27.37 -25.12 23.42
CA ILE A 34 -27.92 -24.15 22.47
C ILE A 34 -29.05 -24.79 21.63
N ALA A 35 -28.87 -26.03 21.18
CA ALA A 35 -29.87 -26.77 20.42
C ALA A 35 -31.18 -26.92 21.22
N CYS A 36 -31.08 -27.31 22.50
CA CYS A 36 -32.23 -27.39 23.41
C CYS A 36 -32.93 -26.04 23.60
N GLU A 37 -32.18 -24.95 23.80
CA GLU A 37 -32.72 -23.62 24.10
C GLU A 37 -33.34 -22.92 22.86
N VAL A 38 -32.87 -23.26 21.68
CA VAL A 38 -33.38 -22.72 20.41
C VAL A 38 -34.44 -23.63 19.79
N GLY A 39 -34.57 -24.88 20.26
CA GLY A 39 -35.56 -25.84 19.78
C GLY A 39 -35.23 -26.41 18.40
N VAL A 40 -33.93 -26.61 18.10
CA VAL A 40 -33.46 -27.19 16.82
C VAL A 40 -32.48 -28.32 17.06
N SER A 41 -32.23 -29.14 16.05
CA SER A 41 -31.18 -30.18 16.14
C SER A 41 -29.78 -29.56 16.31
N GLN A 42 -28.89 -30.25 17.02
CA GLN A 42 -27.49 -29.82 17.15
C GLN A 42 -26.79 -29.70 15.79
N MET A 43 -27.14 -30.54 14.80
CA MET A 43 -26.64 -30.44 13.43
C MET A 43 -27.01 -29.10 12.78
N THR A 44 -28.21 -28.58 13.06
CA THR A 44 -28.64 -27.26 12.57
C THR A 44 -27.83 -26.14 13.23
N VAL A 45 -27.57 -26.25 14.54
CA VAL A 45 -26.69 -25.32 15.27
C VAL A 45 -25.28 -25.33 14.68
N SER A 46 -24.71 -26.50 14.40
CA SER A 46 -23.39 -26.64 13.78
C SER A 46 -23.31 -25.92 12.42
N LYS A 47 -24.31 -26.12 11.54
CA LYS A 47 -24.39 -25.43 10.25
C LYS A 47 -24.54 -23.91 10.40
N ASP A 48 -25.33 -23.45 11.36
CA ASP A 48 -25.51 -22.03 11.64
C ASP A 48 -24.22 -21.39 12.18
N LEU A 49 -23.49 -22.08 13.07
CA LEU A 49 -22.18 -21.64 13.55
C LEU A 49 -21.13 -21.61 12.43
N ALA A 50 -21.14 -22.58 11.51
CA ALA A 50 -20.24 -22.56 10.37
C ALA A 50 -20.48 -21.32 9.48
N ARG A 51 -21.74 -20.98 9.23
CA ARG A 51 -22.09 -19.75 8.49
C ARG A 51 -21.74 -18.48 9.24
N LEU A 52 -21.99 -18.43 10.54
CA LEU A 52 -21.61 -17.28 11.39
C LEU A 52 -20.10 -17.06 11.37
N ARG A 53 -19.30 -18.13 11.52
CA ARG A 53 -17.84 -18.05 11.45
C ARG A 53 -17.35 -17.59 10.08
N ALA A 54 -17.98 -18.05 9.00
CA ALA A 54 -17.67 -17.59 7.66
C ALA A 54 -17.96 -16.09 7.51
N ALA A 55 -19.14 -15.64 7.95
CA ALA A 55 -19.53 -14.24 7.92
C ALA A 55 -18.63 -13.35 8.79
N TRP A 56 -18.23 -13.80 9.98
CA TRP A 56 -17.28 -13.08 10.84
C TRP A 56 -15.89 -12.99 10.21
N ARG A 57 -15.41 -14.07 9.57
CA ARG A 57 -14.15 -14.05 8.84
C ARG A 57 -14.21 -13.06 7.68
N GLU A 58 -15.27 -13.12 6.88
CA GLU A 58 -15.47 -12.21 5.75
C GLU A 58 -15.58 -10.75 6.21
N SER A 59 -16.31 -10.50 7.30
CA SER A 59 -16.40 -9.16 7.90
C SER A 59 -15.03 -8.68 8.39
N ALA A 60 -14.30 -9.53 9.12
CA ALA A 60 -12.95 -9.21 9.58
C ALA A 60 -12.00 -8.92 8.42
N LEU A 61 -12.01 -9.74 7.36
CA LEU A 61 -11.22 -9.50 6.15
C LEU A 61 -11.57 -8.15 5.52
N ARG A 62 -12.87 -7.83 5.41
CA ARG A 62 -13.32 -6.54 4.88
C ARG A 62 -12.87 -5.36 5.75
N ASP A 63 -12.90 -5.51 7.07
CA ASP A 63 -12.44 -4.49 8.00
C ASP A 63 -10.92 -4.31 7.88
N PHE A 64 -10.15 -5.41 7.71
CA PHE A 64 -8.72 -5.35 7.43
C PHE A 64 -8.41 -4.66 6.11
N ASP A 65 -9.16 -4.96 5.04
CA ASP A 65 -8.97 -4.32 3.74
C ASP A 65 -9.33 -2.82 3.79
N ALA A 66 -10.37 -2.45 4.53
CA ALA A 66 -10.72 -1.05 4.76
C ALA A 66 -9.61 -0.31 5.51
N MET A 67 -9.09 -0.89 6.60
CA MET A 67 -7.95 -0.32 7.34
C MET A 67 -6.71 -0.20 6.46
N ARG A 68 -6.39 -1.23 5.66
CA ARG A 68 -5.28 -1.19 4.68
C ARG A 68 -5.46 -0.06 3.67
N GLY A 69 -6.69 0.13 3.16
CA GLY A 69 -7.01 1.21 2.24
C GLY A 69 -6.79 2.60 2.84
N GLU A 70 -7.18 2.81 4.10
CA GLU A 70 -6.94 4.06 4.81
C GLU A 70 -5.44 4.36 5.00
N GLU A 71 -4.66 3.36 5.41
CA GLU A 71 -3.21 3.54 5.57
C GLU A 71 -2.50 3.79 4.23
N LEU A 72 -2.90 3.10 3.16
CA LEU A 72 -2.39 3.36 1.81
C LEU A 72 -2.69 4.79 1.37
N ALA A 73 -3.90 5.30 1.63
CA ALA A 73 -4.26 6.69 1.31
C ALA A 73 -3.40 7.70 2.09
N ARG A 74 -3.06 7.41 3.35
CA ARG A 74 -2.14 8.24 4.14
C ARG A 74 -0.72 8.19 3.57
N LEU A 75 -0.22 7.02 3.19
CA LEU A 75 1.09 6.88 2.55
C LEU A 75 1.17 7.63 1.22
N GLU A 76 0.14 7.56 0.38
CA GLU A 76 0.07 8.32 -0.88
C GLU A 76 0.05 9.84 -0.66
N LEU A 77 -0.58 10.31 0.42
CA LEU A 77 -0.54 11.72 0.78
C LEU A 77 0.89 12.11 1.17
N ILE A 78 1.55 11.34 2.04
CA ILE A 78 2.93 11.60 2.46
C ILE A 78 3.87 11.60 1.26
N GLU A 79 3.76 10.60 0.38
CA GLU A 79 4.54 10.49 -0.86
C GLU A 79 4.37 11.75 -1.73
N ARG A 80 3.13 12.19 -1.95
CA ARG A 80 2.85 13.41 -2.72
C ARG A 80 3.44 14.66 -2.08
N THR A 81 3.29 14.82 -0.77
CA THR A 81 3.84 15.98 -0.04
C THR A 81 5.36 15.98 -0.06
N ALA A 82 6.01 14.83 0.11
CA ALA A 82 7.46 14.69 0.03
C ALA A 82 7.98 15.03 -1.38
N TRP A 83 7.31 14.55 -2.43
CA TRP A 83 7.63 14.91 -3.81
C TRP A 83 7.49 16.42 -4.07
N GLN A 84 6.45 17.05 -3.54
CA GLN A 84 6.27 18.50 -3.66
C GLN A 84 7.35 19.27 -2.88
N ALA A 85 7.68 18.83 -1.68
CA ALA A 85 8.73 19.43 -0.87
C ALA A 85 10.11 19.33 -1.54
N TRP A 86 10.41 18.18 -2.16
CA TRP A 86 11.61 18.02 -2.98
C TRP A 86 11.61 18.96 -4.19
N LYS A 87 10.50 19.04 -4.94
CA LYS A 87 10.39 19.98 -6.07
C LYS A 87 10.57 21.43 -5.63
N ASN A 88 10.10 21.78 -4.45
CA ASN A 88 10.26 23.12 -3.88
C ASN A 88 11.70 23.37 -3.41
N SER A 89 12.40 22.37 -2.88
CA SER A 89 13.81 22.50 -2.48
C SER A 89 14.77 22.52 -3.67
N CYS A 90 14.36 22.05 -4.85
CA CYS A 90 15.09 22.22 -6.10
C CYS A 90 14.89 23.60 -6.75
N ARG A 91 14.01 24.46 -6.22
CA ARG A 91 13.85 25.83 -6.72
C ARG A 91 14.92 26.71 -6.10
N ASP A 92 15.48 27.63 -6.89
CA ASP A 92 16.51 28.55 -6.43
C ASP A 92 16.06 29.27 -5.15
N ALA A 93 16.73 29.04 -4.01
CA ALA A 93 16.48 29.83 -2.82
C ALA A 93 17.02 31.25 -3.05
N GLU A 94 16.11 32.19 -3.28
CA GLU A 94 16.46 33.61 -3.28
C GLU A 94 16.75 34.07 -1.84
N THR A 95 17.97 33.84 -1.37
CA THR A 95 18.44 34.38 -0.09
C THR A 95 18.67 35.88 -0.26
N SER A 96 17.69 36.69 0.13
CA SER A 96 17.82 38.15 0.15
C SER A 96 18.48 38.58 1.46
N GLN A 97 19.81 38.71 1.46
CA GLN A 97 20.52 39.38 2.55
C GLN A 97 20.36 40.89 2.37
N VAL A 98 19.75 41.55 3.35
CA VAL A 98 19.66 43.01 3.41
C VAL A 98 20.71 43.49 4.39
N GLU A 99 21.91 43.78 3.88
CA GLU A 99 22.95 44.42 4.67
C GLU A 99 22.66 45.93 4.70
N THR A 100 22.36 46.45 5.89
CA THR A 100 22.12 47.88 6.10
C THR A 100 23.39 48.48 6.69
N GLU A 101 24.23 49.07 5.85
CA GLU A 101 25.38 49.85 6.35
C GLU A 101 24.94 51.27 6.72
N LEU A 102 25.28 51.68 7.94
CA LEU A 102 25.20 53.07 8.37
C LEU A 102 26.53 53.77 8.03
N ARG A 103 26.50 54.70 7.07
CA ARG A 103 27.65 55.56 6.80
C ARG A 103 27.78 56.61 7.90
N ASN A 104 28.82 56.51 8.72
CA ASN A 104 29.23 57.62 9.58
C ASN A 104 29.69 58.80 8.69
N PRO A 105 29.16 60.02 8.87
CA PRO A 105 29.65 61.18 8.14
C PRO A 105 31.07 61.49 8.65
N GLY A 106 32.07 61.03 7.90
CA GLY A 106 33.46 61.43 8.07
C GLY A 106 33.61 62.89 7.64
N GLY A 107 33.61 63.79 8.62
CA GLY A 107 33.98 65.19 8.44
C GLY A 107 34.68 65.66 9.71
N LYS A 108 35.90 66.17 9.57
CA LYS A 108 36.66 66.75 10.69
C LYS A 108 35.79 67.77 11.41
N ALA A 109 35.64 67.61 12.72
CA ALA A 109 34.88 68.48 13.58
C ALA A 109 35.47 69.91 13.57
N SER A 110 34.91 70.78 12.73
CA SER A 110 34.99 72.22 12.96
C SER A 110 33.92 72.59 13.97
N ASN A 111 34.34 73.28 15.02
CA ASN A 111 33.51 73.71 16.14
C ASN A 111 32.33 74.58 15.65
N ARG A 112 31.14 73.98 15.53
CA ARG A 112 29.84 74.69 15.57
C ARG A 112 28.66 73.71 15.69
N ASN A 113 27.94 73.85 16.82
CA ASN A 113 26.57 73.44 17.19
C ASN A 113 26.10 71.97 16.94
N PRO A 114 25.66 71.20 17.97
CA PRO A 114 25.46 69.76 17.89
C PRO A 114 24.01 69.31 17.60
N LYS A 115 23.17 70.08 16.88
CA LYS A 115 21.79 69.65 16.59
C LYS A 115 21.60 69.40 15.10
N VAL A 116 21.06 68.21 14.82
CA VAL A 116 20.69 67.65 13.50
C VAL A 116 21.83 66.88 12.80
N ARG A 117 22.15 65.69 13.31
CA ARG A 117 22.74 64.62 12.49
C ARG A 117 21.61 63.69 12.05
N CYS A 118 21.05 63.93 10.88
CA CYS A 118 20.16 62.97 10.23
C CYS A 118 21.05 61.92 9.55
N SER A 119 21.04 60.67 10.03
CA SER A 119 21.62 59.56 9.27
C SER A 119 20.78 59.37 7.99
N ILE A 120 21.36 59.63 6.83
CA ILE A 120 20.71 59.38 5.55
C ILE A 120 20.87 57.87 5.27
N PRO A 121 19.79 57.06 5.22
CA PRO A 121 19.91 55.66 4.86
C PRO A 121 20.34 55.57 3.39
N VAL A 122 21.56 55.07 3.16
CA VAL A 122 22.05 54.75 1.82
C VAL A 122 21.45 53.41 1.42
N ARG A 123 20.71 53.37 0.31
CA ARG A 123 20.22 52.11 -0.26
C ARG A 123 21.42 51.28 -0.73
N VAL A 124 21.59 50.09 -0.15
CA VAL A 124 22.57 49.10 -0.58
C VAL A 124 21.97 48.25 -1.71
N THR A 125 22.74 48.07 -2.78
CA THR A 125 22.36 47.32 -3.98
C THR A 125 22.20 45.84 -3.67
N ARG A 126 21.08 45.26 -4.10
CA ARG A 126 20.69 43.86 -3.88
C ARG A 126 21.40 42.95 -4.89
N THR A 127 22.41 42.20 -4.46
CA THR A 127 23.08 41.20 -5.30
C THR A 127 22.28 39.90 -5.31
N ARG A 128 21.65 39.57 -6.45
CA ARG A 128 20.96 38.30 -6.68
C ARG A 128 21.99 37.24 -7.07
N SER A 129 22.41 36.40 -6.12
CA SER A 129 23.24 35.23 -6.42
C SER A 129 22.33 34.01 -6.56
N SER A 130 22.06 33.57 -7.79
CA SER A 130 21.41 32.28 -8.05
C SER A 130 22.47 31.18 -7.97
N ARG A 131 22.54 30.47 -6.85
CA ARG A 131 23.19 29.16 -6.82
C ARG A 131 22.11 28.11 -7.08
N LYS A 132 22.34 27.24 -8.07
CA LYS A 132 21.48 26.07 -8.28
C LYS A 132 21.51 25.25 -7.01
N GLU A 133 20.40 25.17 -6.30
CA GLU A 133 20.29 24.32 -5.13
C GLU A 133 20.08 22.87 -5.59
N SER A 134 21.02 22.02 -5.22
CA SER A 134 20.83 20.57 -5.30
C SER A 134 19.84 20.21 -4.19
N GLY A 135 18.55 20.08 -4.53
CA GLY A 135 17.48 19.92 -3.55
C GLY A 135 17.72 18.85 -2.49
N ASP A 136 17.07 19.01 -1.33
CA ASP A 136 17.29 18.18 -0.15
C ASP A 136 16.93 16.69 -0.39
N ALA A 137 17.92 15.80 -0.24
CA ALA A 137 17.79 14.37 -0.45
C ALA A 137 16.87 13.66 0.57
N ARG A 138 16.61 14.28 1.73
CA ARG A 138 15.74 13.71 2.77
C ARG A 138 14.32 13.45 2.27
N PHE A 139 13.82 14.30 1.36
CA PHE A 139 12.50 14.12 0.78
C PHE A 139 12.43 12.89 -0.14
N LEU A 140 13.49 12.59 -0.89
CA LEU A 140 13.55 11.38 -1.70
C LEU A 140 13.69 10.12 -0.83
N GLN A 141 14.41 10.21 0.28
CA GLN A 141 14.46 9.13 1.28
C GLN A 141 13.07 8.84 1.85
N GLN A 142 12.28 9.87 2.15
CA GLN A 142 10.89 9.71 2.61
C GLN A 142 10.01 9.03 1.55
N VAL A 143 10.17 9.38 0.28
CA VAL A 143 9.47 8.71 -0.85
C VAL A 143 9.85 7.23 -0.91
N LEU A 144 11.14 6.90 -0.83
CA LEU A 144 11.61 5.52 -0.82
C LEU A 144 10.98 4.73 0.34
N GLN A 145 10.96 5.29 1.55
CA GLN A 145 10.31 4.67 2.71
C GLN A 145 8.81 4.43 2.49
N CYS A 146 8.10 5.37 1.87
CA CYS A 146 6.69 5.18 1.53
C CYS A 146 6.49 4.02 0.55
N VAL A 147 7.36 3.89 -0.47
CA VAL A 147 7.32 2.78 -1.44
C VAL A 147 7.61 1.45 -0.77
N GLU A 148 8.62 1.36 0.09
CA GLU A 148 8.94 0.15 0.84
C GLU A 148 7.77 -0.29 1.73
N LEU A 149 7.15 0.65 2.46
CA LEU A 149 6.01 0.36 3.32
C LEU A 149 4.81 -0.14 2.50
N ARG A 150 4.52 0.47 1.35
CA ARG A 150 3.46 0.00 0.43
C ARG A 150 3.70 -1.44 -0.03
N LEU A 151 4.93 -1.76 -0.44
CA LEU A 151 5.29 -3.11 -0.89
C LEU A 151 5.22 -4.15 0.24
N LYS A 152 5.57 -3.75 1.47
CA LYS A 152 5.40 -4.59 2.68
C LYS A 152 3.92 -4.84 2.99
N MET A 153 3.05 -3.82 2.86
CA MET A 153 1.61 -3.97 3.11
C MET A 153 0.89 -4.86 2.09
N ILE A 154 1.43 -4.99 0.88
CA ILE A 154 0.90 -5.83 -0.19
C ILE A 154 1.44 -7.28 -0.11
N ASP A 155 2.30 -7.59 0.87
CA ASP A 155 3.05 -8.86 0.95
C ASP A 155 3.88 -9.16 -0.32
N ALA A 156 4.21 -8.13 -1.11
CA ALA A 156 5.02 -8.29 -2.33
C ALA A 156 6.52 -8.45 -2.06
N LEU A 157 6.97 -8.04 -0.86
CA LEU A 157 8.37 -8.09 -0.43
C LEU A 157 8.69 -9.21 0.55
N ASP A 158 7.67 -9.86 1.12
CA ASP A 158 7.90 -11.04 1.93
C ASP A 158 7.81 -12.24 0.96
N PRO A 159 8.93 -12.90 0.60
CA PRO A 159 8.84 -14.25 0.09
C PRO A 159 8.33 -15.06 1.27
N VAL A 160 7.01 -15.12 1.44
CA VAL A 160 6.37 -16.14 2.24
C VAL A 160 7.01 -17.41 1.71
N LEU A 161 7.83 -18.05 2.56
CA LEU A 161 8.19 -19.44 2.40
C LEU A 161 6.86 -20.17 2.49
N VAL A 162 6.11 -20.18 1.39
CA VAL A 162 5.02 -21.11 1.22
C VAL A 162 5.74 -22.43 1.39
N PRO A 163 5.46 -23.21 2.45
CA PRO A 163 5.98 -24.54 2.51
C PRO A 163 5.24 -25.25 1.38
N VAL A 164 5.84 -25.20 0.19
CA VAL A 164 5.47 -26.06 -0.91
C VAL A 164 5.59 -27.44 -0.28
N PRO A 165 4.48 -28.20 -0.14
CA PRO A 165 4.61 -29.53 0.40
C PRO A 165 5.62 -30.23 -0.50
N LEU A 166 6.77 -30.60 0.08
CA LEU A 166 7.71 -31.55 -0.49
C LEU A 166 7.03 -32.93 -0.52
N ASN A 167 5.86 -33.03 -1.15
CA ASN A 167 5.53 -34.21 -1.92
C ASN A 167 6.41 -34.13 -3.17
N ASN A 168 7.72 -34.21 -2.94
CA ASN A 168 8.62 -34.72 -3.92
C ASN A 168 8.24 -36.20 -3.97
N PRO A 169 7.53 -36.70 -5.01
CA PRO A 169 7.65 -38.13 -5.25
C PRO A 169 9.16 -38.36 -5.29
N ILE A 170 9.67 -39.29 -4.49
CA ILE A 170 11.04 -39.73 -4.64
C ILE A 170 11.08 -40.27 -6.06
N ILE A 171 11.51 -39.42 -7.01
CA ILE A 171 11.79 -39.84 -8.37
C ILE A 171 12.99 -40.73 -8.17
N ASN A 172 12.72 -42.03 -8.09
CA ASN A 172 13.77 -43.02 -8.13
C ASN A 172 14.31 -43.01 -9.56
N TRP A 173 15.31 -42.18 -9.79
CA TRP A 173 15.95 -42.04 -11.10
C TRP A 173 16.39 -43.40 -11.64
N ASP A 174 16.78 -44.32 -10.75
CA ASP A 174 17.17 -45.70 -11.06
C ASP A 174 16.03 -46.54 -11.68
N GLU A 175 14.77 -46.24 -11.36
CA GLU A 175 13.59 -46.89 -11.95
C GLU A 175 13.26 -46.36 -13.36
N MET A 176 13.72 -45.13 -13.68
CA MET A 176 13.48 -44.49 -14.97
C MET A 176 14.55 -44.82 -16.02
N VAL A 177 15.79 -45.17 -15.65
CA VAL A 177 16.85 -45.49 -16.62
C VAL A 177 16.69 -46.88 -17.24
N GLY A 178 15.87 -47.75 -16.65
CA GLY A 178 15.68 -49.14 -17.09
C GLY A 178 14.53 -49.38 -18.08
N LYS A 179 13.72 -48.36 -18.40
CA LYS A 179 12.65 -48.50 -19.39
C LYS A 179 13.16 -48.02 -20.74
N GLU A 180 13.52 -48.96 -21.61
CA GLU A 180 13.66 -48.70 -23.04
C GLU A 180 12.42 -47.94 -23.51
N ILE A 181 12.61 -46.69 -23.92
CA ILE A 181 11.58 -45.92 -24.57
C ILE A 181 11.33 -46.66 -25.89
N PRO A 182 10.12 -47.20 -26.14
CA PRO A 182 9.86 -47.84 -27.42
C PRO A 182 10.02 -46.77 -28.49
N ASP A 183 10.95 -47.02 -29.43
CA ASP A 183 11.13 -46.24 -30.66
C ASP A 183 9.79 -46.23 -31.39
N THR A 184 8.98 -45.23 -31.07
CA THR A 184 7.68 -44.98 -31.69
C THR A 184 7.92 -43.90 -32.71
N ASP A 185 8.16 -44.37 -33.94
CA ASP A 185 8.01 -43.70 -35.23
C ASP A 185 7.86 -42.17 -35.15
N VAL A 186 9.00 -41.48 -35.05
CA VAL A 186 9.06 -40.05 -35.39
C VAL A 186 8.90 -39.96 -36.91
N GLU A 187 7.65 -39.83 -37.37
CA GLU A 187 7.37 -39.50 -38.77
C GLU A 187 8.14 -38.21 -39.13
N PRO A 188 8.94 -38.21 -40.21
CA PRO A 188 9.66 -37.02 -40.60
C PRO A 188 8.66 -35.95 -41.03
N HIS A 189 8.67 -34.82 -40.32
CA HIS A 189 7.86 -33.64 -40.59
C HIS A 189 8.08 -33.18 -42.03
N LYS A 190 7.16 -33.56 -42.94
CA LYS A 190 7.13 -33.08 -44.31
C LYS A 190 6.66 -31.63 -44.35
N ASP A 191 7.32 -30.86 -45.19
CA ASP A 191 6.86 -29.62 -45.83
C ASP A 191 6.67 -28.35 -44.97
N VAL A 192 7.73 -27.53 -44.89
CA VAL A 192 7.60 -26.07 -45.03
C VAL A 192 8.73 -25.54 -45.90
N ALA A 193 8.45 -25.32 -47.19
CA ALA A 193 9.40 -24.75 -48.14
C ALA A 193 9.75 -23.28 -47.80
N PRO A 194 11.01 -22.85 -47.97
CA PRO A 194 11.42 -21.47 -47.69
C PRO A 194 10.88 -20.50 -48.75
N ARG A 195 10.10 -19.50 -48.34
CA ARG A 195 9.64 -18.40 -49.20
C ARG A 195 10.85 -17.57 -49.66
N ARG A 196 11.19 -17.62 -50.94
CA ARG A 196 12.15 -16.69 -51.57
C ARG A 196 11.58 -15.28 -51.51
N ARG A 197 12.29 -14.34 -50.85
CA ARG A 197 12.05 -12.91 -51.02
C ARG A 197 12.65 -12.50 -52.37
N THR A 198 11.80 -12.16 -53.33
CA THR A 198 12.19 -11.38 -54.50
C THR A 198 12.34 -9.92 -54.08
N ILE A 199 13.55 -9.38 -54.28
CA ILE A 199 13.84 -7.95 -54.19
C ILE A 199 13.49 -7.36 -55.56
N GLY A 200 12.64 -6.35 -55.57
CA GLY A 200 12.29 -5.50 -56.71
C GLY A 200 11.87 -4.14 -56.17
#